data_AF-A0A814MV04-F1
#
_entry.id   AF-A0A814MV04-F1
#
_cell.length_a   1.000
_cell.length_b   1.000
_cell.length_c   1.000
_cell.angle_alpha   90.00
_cell.angle_beta   90.00
_cell.angle_gamma   90.00
#
_symmetry.space_group_name_H-M   'P 1'
#
loop_
_entity.id
_entity.type
_entity.pdbx_description
1 polymer ?
#
loop_
_entity_poly.entity_id
_entity_poly.type
_entity_poly.pdbx_seq_one_letter_code
_entity_poly.pdbx_strand_id
1 'polypeptide(L)'
;MPRLLIISLDGFRHDYLNEHILPTLNRFRNEGVQATHGMRPTFTTMTFPNHISIATGMYQEDHGVIHNSFYDRLLNKTIGMSSRDDGQWSDPKVEPLWITATKQKVKSAVLFWPACHNEFFGIRPVIYSWLYTDNIPFREKIDNAIGYFRELSVQLVMLYHFEPDKQGHTYGPHSSEVRDVLFRLDSDIEYLLTKVKNELNDDLNIIILSDHVCKKYLKNLLV
;
A
#
# COMPACT_ATOMS: atom_id res chain seq x y z
N MET A 1 -20.52 -6.60 10.79
CA MET A 1 -20.06 -6.23 9.44
C MET A 1 -18.64 -6.77 9.31
N PRO A 2 -18.28 -7.43 8.19
CA PRO A 2 -16.94 -7.98 8.02
C PRO A 2 -15.88 -6.89 8.16
N ARG A 3 -14.76 -7.21 8.82
CA ARG A 3 -13.58 -6.34 8.89
C ARG A 3 -12.66 -6.63 7.72
N LEU A 4 -12.02 -5.60 7.17
CA LEU A 4 -11.10 -5.69 6.04
C LEU A 4 -9.80 -4.93 6.29
N LEU A 5 -8.67 -5.62 6.18
CA LEU A 5 -7.32 -5.07 6.17
C LEU A 5 -6.73 -5.22 4.77
N ILE A 6 -6.37 -4.10 4.14
CA ILE A 6 -5.64 -4.07 2.87
C ILE A 6 -4.22 -3.62 3.15
N ILE A 7 -3.24 -4.44 2.82
CA ILE A 7 -1.82 -4.17 2.96
C ILE A 7 -1.21 -4.04 1.57
N SER A 8 -0.56 -2.92 1.30
CA SER A 8 0.33 -2.75 0.15
C SER A 8 1.78 -2.89 0.58
N LEU A 9 2.48 -3.85 -0.01
CA LEU A 9 3.94 -3.99 0.08
C LEU A 9 4.52 -3.40 -1.21
N ASP A 10 5.10 -2.20 -1.13
CA ASP A 10 5.57 -1.46 -2.31
C ASP A 10 6.61 -2.27 -3.10
N GLY A 11 6.43 -2.37 -4.41
CA GLY A 11 7.37 -3.05 -5.30
C GLY A 11 7.53 -4.55 -5.07
N PHE A 12 6.64 -5.17 -4.29
CA PHE A 12 6.59 -6.62 -4.08
C PHE A 12 6.19 -7.33 -5.37
N ARG A 13 7.19 -7.84 -6.09
CA ARG A 13 6.99 -8.51 -7.37
C ARG A 13 6.28 -9.85 -7.20
N HIS A 14 5.42 -10.17 -8.15
CA HIS A 14 4.67 -11.44 -8.16
C HIS A 14 5.58 -12.68 -8.11
N ASP A 15 6.80 -12.61 -8.66
CA ASP A 15 7.74 -13.73 -8.75
C ASP A 15 8.51 -13.98 -7.44
N TYR A 16 8.50 -13.05 -6.48
CA TYR A 16 9.08 -13.29 -5.16
C TYR A 16 8.38 -14.42 -4.41
N LEU A 17 7.09 -14.64 -4.65
CA LEU A 17 6.33 -15.77 -4.06
C LEU A 17 6.79 -17.15 -4.57
N ASN A 18 7.62 -17.20 -5.61
CA ASN A 18 8.19 -18.47 -6.08
C ASN A 18 9.50 -18.81 -5.35
N GLU A 19 10.02 -17.91 -4.53
CA GLU A 19 11.18 -18.20 -3.70
C GLU A 19 10.78 -19.12 -2.53
N HIS A 20 11.57 -20.16 -2.28
CA HIS A 20 11.38 -21.10 -1.16
C HIS A 20 11.68 -20.51 0.23
N ILE A 21 11.71 -19.18 0.36
CA ILE A 21 12.06 -18.46 1.58
C ILE A 21 10.86 -17.79 2.26
N LEU A 22 9.66 -17.96 1.70
CA LEU A 22 8.43 -17.30 2.15
C LEU A 22 7.37 -18.32 2.63
N PRO A 23 7.66 -19.16 3.64
CA PRO A 23 6.74 -20.20 4.07
C PRO A 23 5.38 -19.64 4.53
N THR A 24 5.33 -18.48 5.17
CA THR A 24 4.08 -17.91 5.67
C THR A 24 3.22 -17.35 4.55
N LEU A 25 3.78 -16.56 3.63
CA LEU A 25 3.06 -16.07 2.46
C LEU A 25 2.63 -17.22 1.54
N ASN A 26 3.45 -18.28 1.42
CA ASN A 26 3.06 -19.50 0.71
C ASN A 26 1.90 -20.24 1.39
N ARG A 27 1.86 -20.30 2.72
CA ARG A 27 0.71 -20.84 3.45
C ARG A 27 -0.52 -19.97 3.23
N PHE A 28 -0.39 -18.66 3.39
CA PHE A 28 -1.48 -17.68 3.20
C PHE A 28 -2.13 -17.78 1.82
N ARG A 29 -1.32 -17.88 0.75
CA ARG A 29 -1.86 -18.00 -0.62
C ARG A 29 -2.53 -19.35 -0.89
N ASN A 30 -2.07 -20.42 -0.24
CA ASN A 30 -2.59 -21.78 -0.42
C ASN A 30 -3.90 -22.01 0.35
N GLU A 31 -4.03 -21.36 1.52
CA GLU A 31 -5.24 -21.39 2.34
C GLU A 31 -6.26 -20.32 1.92
N GLY A 32 -5.84 -19.32 1.14
CA GLY A 32 -6.64 -18.21 0.66
C GLY A 32 -6.86 -18.19 -0.85
N VAL A 33 -6.86 -16.99 -1.44
CA VAL A 33 -7.07 -16.74 -2.87
C VAL A 33 -5.90 -15.92 -3.42
N GLN A 34 -5.41 -16.27 -4.61
CA GLN A 34 -4.31 -15.57 -5.27
C GLN A 34 -4.62 -15.29 -6.75
N ALA A 35 -4.23 -14.11 -7.23
CA ALA A 35 -4.03 -13.87 -8.66
C ALA A 35 -2.74 -14.57 -9.14
N THR A 36 -2.88 -15.71 -9.81
CA THR A 36 -1.77 -16.61 -10.18
C THR A 36 -0.71 -15.97 -11.09
N HIS A 37 -1.08 -14.95 -11.86
CA HIS A 37 -0.20 -14.21 -12.76
C HIS A 37 0.15 -12.82 -12.24
N GLY A 38 -0.09 -12.57 -10.94
CA GLY A 38 0.04 -11.26 -10.32
C GLY A 38 -1.11 -10.31 -10.68
N MET A 39 -1.12 -9.15 -10.03
CA MET A 39 -1.99 -8.03 -10.36
C MET A 39 -1.32 -7.18 -11.43
N ARG A 40 -2.08 -6.74 -12.44
CA ARG A 40 -1.57 -5.86 -13.49
C ARG A 40 -1.68 -4.40 -13.04
N PRO A 41 -0.56 -3.66 -12.91
CA PRO A 41 -0.60 -2.25 -12.58
C PRO A 41 -1.11 -1.40 -13.76
N THR A 42 -1.56 -0.19 -13.45
CA THR A 42 -1.81 0.84 -14.46
C THR A 42 -0.49 1.42 -14.98
N PHE A 43 -0.50 1.97 -16.19
CA PHE A 43 0.64 2.73 -16.72
C PHE A 43 0.43 4.22 -16.37
N THR A 44 1.40 4.93 -15.79
CA THR A 44 2.78 4.53 -15.44
C THR A 44 2.88 3.66 -14.18
N THR A 45 3.80 2.70 -14.16
CA THR A 45 3.98 1.76 -13.04
C THR A 45 4.79 2.38 -11.90
N MET A 46 4.19 3.36 -11.20
CA MET A 46 4.78 4.09 -10.08
C MET A 46 3.86 4.11 -8.86
N THR A 47 4.46 4.33 -7.68
CA THR A 47 3.82 4.31 -6.37
C THR A 47 2.52 5.08 -6.29
N PHE A 48 2.56 6.40 -6.43
CA PHE A 48 1.40 7.25 -6.21
C PHE A 48 0.28 6.98 -7.22
N PRO A 49 0.57 6.94 -8.53
CA PRO A 49 -0.45 6.64 -9.52
C PRO A 49 -1.18 5.31 -9.24
N ASN A 50 -0.44 4.22 -9.01
CA ASN A 50 -1.06 2.90 -8.81
C ASN A 50 -1.82 2.78 -7.50
N HIS A 51 -1.30 3.33 -6.40
CA HIS A 51 -2.00 3.30 -5.12
C HIS A 51 -3.30 4.11 -5.14
N ILE A 52 -3.36 5.21 -5.90
CA ILE A 52 -4.59 5.96 -6.11
C ILE A 52 -5.55 5.19 -7.03
N SER A 53 -5.06 4.56 -8.10
CA SER A 53 -5.88 3.66 -8.92
C SER A 53 -6.47 2.51 -8.09
N ILE A 54 -5.69 1.88 -7.21
CA ILE A 54 -6.16 0.80 -6.31
C ILE A 54 -7.23 1.32 -5.36
N ALA A 55 -7.05 2.52 -4.81
CA ALA A 55 -8.01 3.10 -3.87
C ALA A 55 -9.32 3.53 -4.53
N THR A 56 -9.33 3.83 -5.83
CA THR A 56 -10.43 4.53 -6.50
C THR A 56 -11.09 3.74 -7.62
N GLY A 57 -10.40 2.73 -8.16
CA GLY A 57 -10.82 2.00 -9.35
C GLY A 57 -10.66 2.78 -10.66
N MET A 58 -10.03 3.96 -10.63
CA MET A 58 -9.87 4.85 -11.79
C MET A 58 -8.50 4.75 -12.45
N TYR A 59 -8.43 5.14 -13.73
CA TYR A 59 -7.16 5.33 -14.43
C TYR A 59 -6.51 6.67 -14.05
N GLN A 60 -5.22 6.79 -14.38
CA GLN A 60 -4.39 7.93 -13.98
C GLN A 60 -4.86 9.24 -14.61
N GLU A 61 -5.37 9.21 -15.85
CA GLU A 61 -5.99 10.37 -16.49
C GLU A 61 -7.26 10.85 -15.78
N ASP A 62 -8.00 9.97 -15.11
CA ASP A 62 -9.26 10.29 -14.45
C ASP A 62 -9.03 10.78 -13.02
N HIS A 63 -8.14 10.12 -12.27
CA HIS A 63 -7.85 10.54 -10.89
C HIS A 63 -6.78 11.65 -10.79
N GLY A 64 -6.12 11.99 -11.88
CA GLY A 64 -5.20 13.12 -12.00
C GLY A 64 -3.79 12.91 -11.41
N VAL A 65 -3.47 11.70 -10.93
CA VAL A 65 -2.16 11.35 -10.37
C VAL A 65 -1.37 10.54 -11.38
N ILE A 66 -0.62 11.24 -12.23
CA ILE A 66 0.02 10.63 -13.41
C ILE A 66 1.50 10.24 -13.19
N HIS A 67 2.11 10.71 -12.10
CA HIS A 67 3.50 10.43 -11.75
C HIS A 67 3.74 10.64 -10.24
N ASN A 68 4.85 10.14 -9.68
CA ASN A 68 5.28 10.45 -8.31
C ASN A 68 5.71 11.92 -8.12
N SER A 69 5.89 12.65 -9.22
CA SER A 69 6.20 14.08 -9.28
C SER A 69 5.82 14.64 -10.65
N PHE A 70 4.92 15.63 -10.72
CA PHE A 70 4.46 16.23 -11.97
C PHE A 70 4.16 17.72 -11.79
N TYR A 71 4.24 18.47 -12.89
CA TYR A 71 3.91 19.89 -12.91
C TYR A 71 2.46 20.10 -13.35
N ASP A 72 1.66 20.69 -12.46
CA ASP A 72 0.31 21.14 -12.77
C ASP A 72 0.36 22.58 -13.30
N ARG A 73 -0.06 22.74 -14.56
CA ARG A 73 -0.08 24.03 -15.27
C ARG A 73 -1.15 24.98 -14.74
N LEU A 74 -2.29 24.46 -14.27
CA LEU A 74 -3.40 25.27 -13.77
C LEU A 74 -3.06 25.81 -12.37
N LEU A 75 -2.40 25.00 -11.55
CA LEU A 75 -1.91 25.40 -10.23
C LEU A 75 -0.57 26.13 -10.29
N ASN A 76 0.13 26.08 -11.43
CA ASN A 76 1.50 26.57 -11.62
C ASN A 76 2.46 26.05 -10.53
N LYS A 77 2.38 24.76 -10.24
CA LYS A 77 3.12 24.10 -9.15
C LYS A 77 3.59 22.70 -9.54
N THR A 78 4.72 22.29 -9.01
CA THR A 78 5.14 20.89 -9.02
C THR A 78 4.58 20.18 -7.80
N ILE A 79 3.79 19.14 -8.03
CA ILE A 79 3.24 18.24 -7.03
C ILE A 79 4.16 17.01 -7.00
N GLY A 80 4.70 16.62 -5.84
CA GLY A 80 5.60 15.44 -5.80
C GLY A 80 5.93 14.95 -4.40
N MET A 81 6.48 13.73 -4.27
CA MET A 81 6.54 13.02 -2.96
C MET A 81 7.28 13.78 -1.87
N SER A 82 8.24 14.60 -2.28
CA SER A 82 9.04 15.46 -1.41
C SER A 82 8.41 16.81 -1.11
N SER A 83 7.35 17.21 -1.83
CA SER A 83 6.61 18.43 -1.49
C SER A 83 5.89 18.18 -0.18
N ARG A 84 6.46 18.71 0.91
CA ARG A 84 5.82 18.78 2.23
C ARG A 84 4.61 19.72 2.25
N ASP A 85 4.32 20.36 1.11
CA ASP A 85 3.06 21.04 0.93
C ASP A 85 1.94 20.03 1.17
N ASP A 86 0.96 20.47 1.94
CA ASP A 86 -0.39 19.92 2.11
C ASP A 86 -1.19 19.88 0.80
N GLY A 87 -0.48 19.86 -0.33
CA GLY A 87 -1.01 19.92 -1.67
C GLY A 87 -1.97 18.78 -1.91
N GLN A 88 -3.08 19.12 -2.56
CA GLN A 88 -4.07 18.16 -2.99
C GLN A 88 -3.49 17.29 -4.12
N TRP A 89 -2.93 16.16 -3.71
CA TRP A 89 -2.28 15.18 -4.57
C TRP A 89 -3.11 14.63 -5.72
N SER A 90 -4.43 14.54 -5.55
CA SER A 90 -5.39 13.93 -6.47
C SER A 90 -6.58 14.88 -6.58
N ASP A 91 -7.36 14.80 -7.67
CA ASP A 91 -8.57 15.61 -7.80
C ASP A 91 -9.47 15.46 -6.55
N PRO A 92 -9.88 16.56 -5.89
CA PRO A 92 -10.77 16.52 -4.71
C PRO A 92 -12.08 15.75 -4.92
N LYS A 93 -12.50 15.58 -6.18
CA LYS A 93 -13.74 14.94 -6.59
C LYS A 93 -13.57 13.46 -6.94
N VAL A 94 -12.36 12.92 -6.76
CA VAL A 94 -12.11 11.49 -6.79
C VAL A 94 -12.58 10.88 -5.48
N GLU A 95 -13.24 9.72 -5.55
CA GLU A 95 -13.73 9.01 -4.36
C GLU A 95 -12.89 7.76 -4.09
N PRO A 96 -11.88 7.83 -3.21
CA PRO A 96 -11.18 6.64 -2.77
C PRO A 96 -12.03 5.83 -1.77
N LEU A 97 -11.70 4.55 -1.63
CA LEU A 97 -12.46 3.57 -0.85
C LEU A 97 -12.76 4.01 0.59
N TRP A 98 -11.81 4.70 1.25
CA TRP A 98 -12.02 5.20 2.61
C TRP A 98 -13.05 6.33 2.71
N ILE A 99 -13.25 7.09 1.62
CA ILE A 99 -14.29 8.12 1.53
C ILE A 99 -15.63 7.47 1.24
N THR A 100 -15.69 6.47 0.35
CA THR A 100 -16.90 5.64 0.16
C THR A 100 -17.34 5.00 1.48
N ALA A 101 -16.40 4.43 2.24
CA ALA A 101 -16.66 3.87 3.56
C ALA A 101 -17.26 4.93 4.50
N THR A 102 -16.64 6.11 4.58
CA THR A 102 -17.12 7.20 5.44
C THR A 102 -18.52 7.68 5.04
N LYS A 103 -18.80 7.86 3.74
CA LYS A 103 -20.14 8.21 3.22
C LYS A 103 -21.19 7.16 3.58
N GLN A 104 -20.80 5.88 3.67
CA GLN A 104 -21.64 4.77 4.09
C GLN A 104 -21.62 4.51 5.62
N LYS A 105 -21.07 5.45 6.41
CA LYS A 105 -20.98 5.36 7.88
C LYS A 105 -20.15 4.16 8.37
N VAL A 106 -19.22 3.69 7.55
CA VAL A 106 -18.22 2.67 7.88
C VAL A 106 -16.95 3.39 8.35
N LYS A 107 -16.46 3.06 9.55
CA LYS A 107 -15.23 3.65 10.08
C LYS A 107 -14.01 3.08 9.36
N SER A 108 -13.13 3.94 8.87
CA SER A 108 -11.89 3.54 8.20
C SER A 108 -10.65 4.20 8.82
N ALA A 109 -9.53 3.46 8.84
CA ALA A 109 -8.20 3.96 9.14
C ALA A 109 -7.28 3.80 7.93
N VAL A 110 -6.50 4.82 7.59
CA VAL A 110 -5.63 4.80 6.41
C VAL A 110 -4.20 5.18 6.79
N LEU A 111 -3.31 4.19 6.83
CA LEU A 111 -1.95 4.28 7.36
C LEU A 111 -0.96 4.32 6.21
N PHE A 112 -0.34 5.49 6.02
CA PHE A 112 0.73 5.76 5.05
C PHE A 112 0.35 5.56 3.57
N TRP A 113 -0.91 5.29 3.26
CA TRP A 113 -1.36 5.16 1.88
C TRP A 113 -1.22 6.52 1.14
N PRO A 114 -0.77 6.52 -0.13
CA PRO A 114 -0.71 7.74 -0.93
C PRO A 114 -1.99 8.59 -0.87
N ALA A 115 -1.83 9.90 -0.63
CA ALA A 115 -2.90 10.88 -0.46
C ALA A 115 -3.88 10.66 0.72
N CYS A 116 -3.56 9.83 1.72
CA CYS A 116 -4.49 9.58 2.84
C CYS A 116 -4.84 10.80 3.70
N HIS A 117 -4.00 11.85 3.69
CA HIS A 117 -4.25 13.12 4.37
C HIS A 117 -5.12 14.09 3.58
N ASN A 118 -5.27 13.86 2.26
CA ASN A 118 -6.08 14.73 1.43
C ASN A 118 -7.52 14.72 1.88
N GLU A 119 -8.16 15.87 1.73
CA GLU A 119 -9.60 16.00 1.83
C GLU A 119 -10.21 15.72 0.45
N PHE A 120 -11.17 14.79 0.42
CA PHE A 120 -11.94 14.45 -0.78
C PHE A 120 -13.41 14.75 -0.47
N PHE A 121 -14.07 15.57 -1.29
CA PHE A 121 -15.44 16.04 -1.04
C PHE A 121 -15.66 16.68 0.35
N GLY A 122 -14.65 17.30 0.95
CA GLY A 122 -14.79 17.81 2.32
C GLY A 122 -14.55 16.79 3.44
N ILE A 123 -14.19 15.55 3.08
CA ILE A 123 -14.20 14.39 3.96
C ILE A 123 -12.80 13.80 4.09
N ARG A 124 -12.49 13.30 5.29
CA ARG A 124 -11.30 12.50 5.62
C ARG A 124 -11.74 11.19 6.29
N PRO A 125 -10.89 10.13 6.27
CA PRO A 125 -11.15 8.95 7.08
C PRO A 125 -11.09 9.29 8.57
N VAL A 126 -11.69 8.43 9.41
CA VAL A 126 -11.71 8.61 10.88
C VAL A 126 -10.29 8.67 11.45
N ILE A 127 -9.37 7.89 10.87
CA ILE A 127 -7.96 7.86 11.24
C ILE A 127 -7.13 7.92 9.95
N TYR A 128 -6.10 8.76 9.93
CA TYR A 128 -5.06 8.70 8.90
C TYR A 128 -3.69 9.00 9.48
N SER A 129 -2.67 8.41 8.88
CA SER A 129 -1.27 8.69 9.22
C SER A 129 -0.51 8.93 7.93
N TRP A 130 -0.29 10.20 7.59
CA TRP A 130 0.40 10.56 6.36
C TRP A 130 1.91 10.69 6.52
N LEU A 131 2.38 11.20 7.66
CA LEU A 131 3.78 11.56 7.88
C LEU A 131 4.66 10.35 7.52
N TYR A 132 5.17 10.40 6.30
CA TYR A 132 5.95 9.34 5.71
C TYR A 132 7.28 9.35 6.44
N THR A 133 7.38 8.52 7.47
CA THR A 133 8.63 8.26 8.15
C THR A 133 8.95 6.79 7.89
N ASP A 134 10.04 6.55 7.17
CA ASP A 134 10.62 5.20 7.00
C ASP A 134 11.02 4.58 8.35
N ASN A 135 10.95 5.36 9.43
CA ASN A 135 11.38 4.98 10.77
C ASN A 135 10.35 4.15 11.54
N ILE A 136 9.10 4.04 11.07
CA ILE A 136 8.09 3.23 11.76
C ILE A 136 8.20 1.78 11.27
N PRO A 137 8.61 0.82 12.13
CA PRO A 137 8.72 -0.58 11.76
C PRO A 137 7.38 -1.17 11.32
N PHE A 138 7.41 -2.17 10.43
CA PHE A 138 6.17 -2.77 9.91
C PHE A 138 5.30 -3.37 11.01
N ARG A 139 5.92 -4.04 12.01
CA ARG A 139 5.19 -4.58 13.17
C ARG A 139 4.44 -3.52 13.97
N GLU A 140 4.99 -2.32 14.12
CA GLU A 140 4.29 -1.22 14.80
C GLU A 140 3.07 -0.76 13.98
N LYS A 141 3.19 -0.73 12.64
CA LYS A 141 2.03 -0.46 11.76
C LYS A 141 0.96 -1.55 11.88
N ILE A 142 1.36 -2.82 12.00
CA ILE A 142 0.48 -3.96 12.25
C ILE A 142 -0.22 -3.80 13.61
N ASP A 143 0.52 -3.49 14.67
CA ASP A 143 -0.03 -3.27 16.02
C ASP A 143 -1.10 -2.18 16.02
N ASN A 144 -0.81 -1.04 15.37
CA ASN A 144 -1.77 0.04 15.20
C ASN A 144 -3.03 -0.42 14.44
N ALA A 145 -2.87 -1.14 13.33
CA ALA A 145 -4.01 -1.66 12.55
C ALA A 145 -4.90 -2.59 13.38
N ILE A 146 -4.32 -3.57 14.08
CA ILE A 146 -5.05 -4.51 14.94
C ILE A 146 -5.72 -3.78 16.11
N GLY A 147 -5.01 -2.83 16.73
CA GLY A 147 -5.55 -1.97 17.78
C GLY A 147 -6.79 -1.19 17.32
N TYR A 148 -6.77 -0.61 16.11
CA TYR A 148 -7.92 0.12 15.58
C TYR A 148 -9.16 -0.76 15.33
N PHE A 149 -8.97 -2.01 14.88
CA PHE A 149 -10.07 -2.97 14.78
C PHE A 149 -10.67 -3.29 16.16
N ARG A 150 -9.82 -3.51 17.17
CA ARG A 150 -10.23 -3.93 18.52
C ARG A 150 -10.87 -2.81 19.33
N GLU A 151 -10.23 -1.64 19.36
CA GLU A 151 -10.51 -0.59 20.33
C GLU A 151 -11.43 0.49 19.77
N LEU A 152 -11.32 0.78 18.47
CA LEU A 152 -12.06 1.87 17.83
C LEU A 152 -13.21 1.39 16.95
N SER A 153 -13.38 0.07 16.86
CA SER A 153 -14.37 -0.59 16.00
C SER A 153 -14.28 -0.12 14.55
N VAL A 154 -13.05 0.09 14.05
CA VAL A 154 -12.80 0.34 12.63
C VAL A 154 -13.16 -0.92 11.83
N GLN A 155 -13.68 -0.75 10.62
CA GLN A 155 -14.08 -1.86 9.76
C GLN A 155 -13.20 -1.98 8.51
N LEU A 156 -12.55 -0.89 8.10
CA LEU A 156 -11.60 -0.86 6.99
C LEU A 156 -10.27 -0.28 7.45
N VAL A 157 -9.18 -1.03 7.28
CA VAL A 157 -7.82 -0.48 7.41
C VAL A 157 -7.10 -0.65 6.09
N MET A 158 -6.50 0.44 5.59
CA MET A 158 -5.58 0.40 4.44
C MET A 158 -4.20 0.79 4.93
N LEU A 159 -3.20 -0.06 4.71
CA LEU A 159 -1.86 0.06 5.27
C LEU A 159 -0.82 -0.05 4.17
N TYR A 160 0.08 0.91 4.09
CA TYR A 160 1.23 0.91 3.19
C TYR A 160 2.55 0.62 3.91
N HIS A 161 3.38 -0.21 3.28
CA HIS A 161 4.76 -0.47 3.68
C HIS A 161 5.70 -0.36 2.47
N PHE A 162 6.82 0.34 2.65
CA PHE A 162 7.73 0.77 1.57
C PHE A 162 8.72 -0.29 1.10
N GLU A 163 8.82 -1.41 1.82
CA GLU A 163 9.64 -2.54 1.41
C GLU A 163 8.79 -3.57 0.65
N PRO A 164 9.37 -4.30 -0.32
CA PRO A 164 10.80 -4.36 -0.67
C PRO A 164 11.31 -3.31 -1.67
N ASP A 165 10.47 -2.39 -2.14
CA ASP A 165 10.84 -1.44 -3.19
C ASP A 165 12.12 -0.65 -2.88
N LYS A 166 12.26 -0.15 -1.65
CA LYS A 166 13.44 0.62 -1.21
C LYS A 166 14.75 -0.15 -1.41
N GLN A 167 14.84 -1.40 -0.97
CA GLN A 167 16.04 -2.21 -1.23
C GLN A 167 16.17 -2.59 -2.70
N GLY A 168 15.04 -2.84 -3.38
CA GLY A 168 15.02 -3.12 -4.83
C GLY A 168 15.63 -1.98 -5.65
N HIS A 169 15.33 -0.73 -5.30
CA HIS A 169 15.93 0.45 -5.92
C HIS A 169 17.43 0.58 -5.62
N THR A 170 17.86 0.26 -4.41
CA THR A 170 19.24 0.46 -3.96
C THR A 170 20.18 -0.63 -4.51
N TYR A 171 19.77 -1.89 -4.45
CA TYR A 171 20.62 -3.06 -4.71
C TYR A 171 20.17 -3.89 -5.92
N GLY A 172 18.96 -3.65 -6.43
CA GLY A 172 18.34 -4.41 -7.51
C GLY A 172 17.43 -5.52 -6.98
N PRO A 173 16.42 -5.94 -7.77
CA PRO A 173 15.33 -6.80 -7.30
C PRO A 173 15.73 -8.26 -6.99
N HIS A 174 16.96 -8.67 -7.31
CA HIS A 174 17.44 -10.04 -7.07
C HIS A 174 18.68 -10.06 -6.16
N SER A 175 18.85 -9.02 -5.34
CA SER A 175 19.99 -8.90 -4.43
C SER A 175 19.75 -9.65 -3.11
N SER A 176 20.82 -9.88 -2.34
CA SER A 176 20.73 -10.44 -0.99
C SER A 176 19.94 -9.54 -0.04
N GLU A 177 20.03 -8.23 -0.20
CA GLU A 177 19.33 -7.25 0.64
C GLU A 177 17.81 -7.34 0.44
N VAL A 178 17.35 -7.50 -0.80
CA VAL A 178 15.93 -7.78 -1.09
C VAL A 178 15.53 -9.12 -0.49
N ARG A 179 16.37 -10.16 -0.62
CA ARG A 179 16.10 -11.48 -0.02
C ARG A 179 15.94 -11.40 1.51
N ASP A 180 16.79 -10.63 2.19
CA ASP A 180 16.72 -10.41 3.63
C ASP A 180 15.46 -9.65 4.06
N VAL A 181 15.03 -8.67 3.25
CA VAL A 181 13.74 -7.99 3.43
C VAL A 181 12.59 -8.96 3.27
N LEU A 182 12.58 -9.77 2.21
CA LEU A 182 11.53 -10.76 1.95
C LEU A 182 11.37 -11.72 3.13
N PHE A 183 12.48 -12.18 3.71
CA PHE A 183 12.46 -13.01 4.92
C PHE A 183 11.83 -12.27 6.13
N ARG A 184 12.18 -10.99 6.33
CA ARG A 184 11.58 -10.19 7.41
C ARG A 184 10.08 -9.96 7.19
N LEU A 185 9.67 -9.64 5.96
CA LEU A 185 8.27 -9.45 5.61
C LEU A 185 7.46 -10.73 5.86
N ASP A 186 7.97 -11.91 5.49
CA ASP A 186 7.30 -13.19 5.79
C ASP A 186 7.08 -13.38 7.29
N SER A 187 8.12 -13.09 8.10
CA SER A 187 8.03 -13.14 9.57
C SER A 187 7.05 -12.11 10.14
N ASP A 188 6.95 -10.93 9.54
CA ASP A 188 6.01 -9.89 9.96
C ASP A 188 4.56 -10.25 9.57
N ILE A 189 4.35 -10.94 8.45
CA ILE A 189 3.04 -11.49 8.09
C ILE A 189 2.67 -12.64 9.05
N GLU A 190 3.60 -13.49 9.47
CA GLU A 190 3.33 -14.51 10.50
C GLU A 190 2.88 -13.86 11.81
N TYR A 191 3.55 -12.77 12.19
CA TYR A 191 3.20 -11.96 13.35
C TYR A 191 1.78 -11.39 13.22
N LEU A 192 1.44 -10.80 12.07
CA LEU A 192 0.08 -10.32 11.77
C LEU A 192 -0.96 -11.42 11.93
N LEU A 193 -0.77 -12.58 11.27
CA LEU A 193 -1.74 -13.68 11.32
C LEU A 193 -1.91 -14.21 12.75
N THR A 194 -0.83 -14.28 13.52
CA THR A 194 -0.87 -14.66 14.94
C THR A 194 -1.69 -13.66 15.77
N LYS A 195 -1.52 -12.36 15.55
CA LYS A 195 -2.33 -11.33 16.23
C LYS A 195 -3.80 -11.40 15.82
N VAL A 196 -4.09 -11.60 14.54
CA VAL A 196 -5.47 -11.73 14.05
C VAL A 196 -6.18 -12.90 14.72
N LYS A 197 -5.51 -14.04 14.82
CA LYS A 197 -6.01 -15.20 15.54
C LYS A 197 -6.27 -14.91 17.02
N ASN A 198 -5.28 -14.36 17.71
CA ASN A 198 -5.34 -14.21 19.18
C ASN A 198 -6.18 -13.02 19.65
N GLU A 199 -6.20 -11.94 18.88
CA GLU A 199 -6.78 -10.65 19.31
C GLU A 199 -8.10 -10.34 18.59
N LEU A 200 -8.34 -10.94 17.40
CA LEU A 200 -9.54 -10.72 16.61
C LEU A 200 -10.34 -12.01 16.34
N ASN A 201 -9.95 -13.15 16.92
CA ASN A 201 -10.60 -14.47 16.77
C ASN A 201 -10.75 -14.91 15.30
N ASP A 202 -9.72 -14.68 14.48
CA ASP A 202 -9.72 -14.96 13.03
C ASP A 202 -10.82 -14.24 12.22
N ASP A 203 -11.54 -13.28 12.80
CA ASP A 203 -12.59 -12.51 12.12
C ASP A 203 -12.02 -11.25 11.45
N LEU A 204 -11.15 -11.45 10.46
CA LEU A 204 -10.60 -10.38 9.62
C LEU A 204 -10.34 -10.87 8.20
N ASN A 205 -10.87 -10.16 7.19
CA ASN A 205 -10.46 -10.36 5.81
C ASN A 205 -9.16 -9.59 5.57
N ILE A 206 -8.18 -10.24 4.94
CA ILE A 206 -6.87 -9.64 4.65
C ILE A 206 -6.62 -9.71 3.14
N ILE A 207 -6.28 -8.57 2.55
CA ILE A 207 -5.76 -8.48 1.18
C ILE A 207 -4.32 -7.99 1.27
N ILE A 208 -3.39 -8.76 0.73
CA ILE A 208 -1.99 -8.33 0.55
C ILE A 208 -1.76 -8.13 -0.94
N LEU A 209 -1.34 -6.94 -1.33
CA LEU A 209 -1.11 -6.56 -2.72
C LEU A 209 0.18 -5.75 -2.86
N SER A 210 0.51 -5.43 -4.11
CA SER A 210 1.58 -4.51 -4.47
C SER A 210 1.16 -3.67 -5.65
N ASP A 211 1.71 -2.47 -5.74
CA ASP A 211 1.36 -1.45 -6.71
C ASP A 211 2.16 -1.57 -8.02
N HIS A 212 3.38 -2.08 -7.98
CA HIS A 212 4.22 -2.29 -9.16
C HIS A 212 5.34 -3.32 -8.94
N VAL A 213 6.24 -3.41 -9.92
CA VAL A 213 7.41 -4.28 -9.90
C VAL A 213 8.70 -3.47 -10.09
N CYS A 214 9.75 -3.84 -9.37
CA CYS A 214 11.08 -3.29 -9.60
C CYS A 214 11.84 -4.14 -10.64
N LYS A 215 12.43 -3.51 -11.67
CA LYS A 215 13.27 -4.20 -12.68
C LYS A 215 14.70 -3.68 -12.62
N LYS A 216 15.67 -4.60 -12.74
CA LYS A 216 17.09 -4.23 -12.82
C LYS A 216 17.33 -3.33 -14.03
N TYR A 217 17.85 -2.12 -13.77
CA TYR A 217 18.34 -1.24 -14.82
C TYR A 217 19.75 -1.68 -15.23
N LEU A 218 19.95 -1.96 -16.52
CA LEU A 218 21.27 -2.22 -17.09
C LEU A 218 21.73 -0.95 -17.80
N LYS A 219 22.79 -0.31 -17.29
CA LYS A 219 23.32 0.96 -17.82
C LYS A 219 23.77 0.91 -19.30
N ASN A 220 23.90 -0.26 -19.90
CA ASN A 220 24.55 -0.45 -21.20
C ASN A 220 23.58 -0.83 -22.35
N LEU A 221 22.28 -0.61 -22.21
CA LEU A 221 21.29 -0.96 -23.25
C LEU A 221 20.83 0.22 -24.13
N LEU A 222 21.44 1.40 -23.98
CA LEU A 222 21.27 2.52 -24.91
C LEU A 222 22.56 2.62 -25.73
N VAL A 223 22.60 1.89 -26.86
CA VAL A 223 23.55 2.10 -27.96
C VAL A 223 22.78 2.78 -29.08
#